data_AF-A0A1B9DH95-F1
#
_entry.id   AF-A0A1B9DH95-F1
#
_cell.length_a   1.000
_cell.length_b   1.000
_cell.length_c   1.000
_cell.angle_alpha   90.00
_cell.angle_beta   90.00
_cell.angle_gamma   90.00
#
_symmetry.space_group_name_H-M   'P 1'
#
loop_
_entity.id
_entity.type
_entity.pdbx_description
1 polymer ?
#
loop_
_entity_poly.entity_id
_entity_poly.type
_entity_poly.pdbx_seq_one_letter_code
_entity_poly.pdbx_strand_id
1 'polypeptide(L)'
;MIDLFRNIVSDDKLNPKFKLLQTAKQLNPAKLLIEEIAIEMEDNDGNFIEQFQTTGFLSRLWEIFLFKFFKENGFSFDTTKNRPDFNVKKNGINFFVEASLSNEIVEEKFTKKYIHNAEINNDLNAQEELIEHYVMRMGSVLYSKLKKRYWELEWVKGKPLVLAITPAHNYLSSFLPDAKIIEYLYGISYDSLDKENEPVKVVRTETHKLGEKEIPPNFFQLPETENISAVIFTNNSDIHKFNRMGYQSGISKEFIIMERAGFVFEAKLSDYPAEFSQSIIPGDIKEDWNEAVCIFHNPKALIPLSRDLIKNVRQTWIDENGDLEGTMPSFYPFNSKTLCASLI
;
A
#
# COMPACT_ATOMS: atom_id res chain seq x y z
N MET A 1 -10.96 -18.85 -6.88
CA MET A 1 -12.21 -18.75 -6.09
C MET A 1 -13.41 -18.39 -6.96
N ILE A 2 -14.58 -19.02 -6.81
CA ILE A 2 -15.77 -18.75 -7.64
C ILE A 2 -16.84 -18.03 -6.81
N ASP A 3 -17.68 -17.20 -7.45
CA ASP A 3 -18.84 -16.51 -6.86
C ASP A 3 -18.52 -15.54 -5.69
N LEU A 4 -17.43 -14.77 -5.79
CA LEU A 4 -16.99 -13.83 -4.74
C LEU A 4 -18.10 -12.86 -4.28
N PHE A 5 -18.96 -12.45 -5.21
CA PHE A 5 -20.05 -11.51 -4.96
C PHE A 5 -21.40 -12.16 -4.65
N ARG A 6 -21.47 -13.48 -4.49
CA ARG A 6 -22.66 -14.16 -3.98
C ARG A 6 -22.67 -14.09 -2.46
N ASN A 7 -23.65 -13.39 -1.89
CA ASN A 7 -23.74 -13.23 -0.44
C ASN A 7 -23.89 -14.60 0.26
N ILE A 8 -22.97 -14.91 1.15
CA ILE A 8 -23.00 -16.12 2.00
C ILE A 8 -23.33 -15.81 3.47
N VAL A 9 -23.46 -14.52 3.79
CA VAL A 9 -23.89 -14.01 5.10
C VAL A 9 -25.14 -13.14 4.95
N SER A 10 -25.79 -12.83 6.07
CA SER A 10 -26.95 -11.93 6.11
C SER A 10 -26.55 -10.48 5.81
N ASP A 11 -27.49 -9.69 5.29
CA ASP A 11 -27.24 -8.33 4.83
C ASP A 11 -26.68 -7.39 5.92
N ASP A 12 -27.10 -7.59 7.18
CA ASP A 12 -26.62 -6.82 8.35
C ASP A 12 -25.13 -7.05 8.64
N LYS A 13 -24.56 -8.17 8.20
CA LYS A 13 -23.14 -8.50 8.38
C LYS A 13 -22.25 -8.00 7.25
N LEU A 14 -22.83 -7.64 6.11
CA LEU A 14 -22.07 -7.24 4.93
C LEU A 14 -21.39 -5.89 5.16
N ASN A 15 -20.13 -5.82 4.75
CA ASN A 15 -19.36 -4.58 4.79
C ASN A 15 -20.03 -3.50 3.91
N PRO A 16 -20.18 -2.26 4.39
CA PRO A 16 -20.75 -1.18 3.58
C PRO A 16 -20.00 -0.93 2.26
N LYS A 17 -18.66 -1.07 2.25
CA LYS A 17 -17.84 -0.94 1.03
C LYS A 17 -18.04 -2.11 0.07
N PHE A 18 -18.21 -3.33 0.59
CA PHE A 18 -18.58 -4.49 -0.21
C PHE A 18 -19.96 -4.29 -0.86
N LYS A 19 -20.97 -3.84 -0.10
CA LYS A 19 -22.31 -3.54 -0.65
C LYS A 19 -22.24 -2.51 -1.78
N LEU A 20 -21.45 -1.45 -1.59
CA LEU A 20 -21.25 -0.42 -2.61
C LEU A 20 -20.61 -1.02 -3.88
N LEU A 21 -19.53 -1.79 -3.73
CA LEU A 21 -18.86 -2.48 -4.83
C LEU A 21 -19.79 -3.46 -5.58
N GLN A 22 -20.68 -4.14 -4.85
CA GLN A 22 -21.62 -5.10 -5.41
C GLN A 22 -22.71 -4.44 -6.28
N THR A 23 -23.14 -3.22 -5.91
CA THR A 23 -24.39 -2.60 -6.41
C THR A 23 -24.18 -1.33 -7.25
N ALA A 24 -23.10 -0.58 -7.03
CA ALA A 24 -22.89 0.70 -7.70
C ALA A 24 -22.41 0.49 -9.15
N LYS A 25 -23.18 0.98 -10.14
CA LYS A 25 -22.83 0.90 -11.57
C LYS A 25 -21.44 1.48 -11.87
N GLN A 26 -21.10 2.61 -11.24
CA GLN A 26 -19.80 3.25 -11.41
C GLN A 26 -18.61 2.44 -10.87
N LEU A 27 -18.85 1.38 -10.08
CA LEU A 27 -17.84 0.45 -9.59
C LEU A 27 -17.90 -0.92 -10.28
N ASN A 28 -18.75 -1.08 -11.31
CA ASN A 28 -18.84 -2.32 -12.08
C ASN A 28 -17.50 -2.79 -12.66
N PRO A 29 -16.62 -1.92 -13.21
CA PRO A 29 -15.30 -2.35 -13.66
C PRO A 29 -14.46 -2.97 -12.55
N ALA A 30 -14.44 -2.35 -11.35
CA ALA A 30 -13.74 -2.91 -10.19
C ALA A 30 -14.30 -4.27 -9.80
N LYS A 31 -15.63 -4.40 -9.74
CA LYS A 31 -16.31 -5.66 -9.39
C LYS A 31 -15.90 -6.79 -10.32
N LEU A 32 -16.00 -6.58 -11.63
CA LEU A 32 -15.67 -7.58 -12.65
C LEU A 32 -14.19 -7.97 -12.59
N LEU A 33 -13.29 -6.99 -12.47
CA LEU A 33 -11.86 -7.25 -12.41
C LEU A 33 -11.45 -7.99 -11.13
N ILE A 34 -12.01 -7.61 -9.98
CA ILE A 34 -11.76 -8.29 -8.71
C ILE A 34 -12.22 -9.76 -8.78
N GLU A 35 -13.39 -10.02 -9.39
CA GLU A 35 -13.89 -11.37 -9.60
C GLU A 35 -12.97 -12.19 -10.53
N GLU A 36 -12.51 -11.60 -11.63
CA GLU A 36 -11.56 -12.22 -12.56
C GLU A 36 -10.25 -12.60 -11.84
N ILE A 37 -9.66 -11.68 -11.07
CA ILE A 37 -8.42 -11.95 -10.33
C ILE A 37 -8.65 -13.03 -9.27
N ALA A 38 -9.76 -12.97 -8.53
CA ALA A 38 -10.08 -13.92 -7.48
C ALA A 38 -10.27 -15.36 -7.99
N ILE A 39 -10.72 -15.55 -9.25
CA ILE A 39 -10.79 -16.88 -9.88
C ILE A 39 -9.43 -17.56 -9.91
N GLU A 40 -8.36 -16.79 -10.14
CA GLU A 40 -6.99 -17.28 -10.27
C GLU A 40 -6.29 -17.50 -8.91
N MET A 41 -6.89 -17.03 -7.82
CA MET A 41 -6.38 -17.21 -6.46
C MET A 41 -6.93 -18.48 -5.80
N GLU A 42 -6.07 -19.14 -5.02
CA GLU A 42 -6.43 -20.26 -4.15
C GLU A 42 -6.95 -19.75 -2.78
N ASP A 43 -8.01 -20.37 -2.26
CA ASP A 43 -8.52 -20.10 -0.91
C ASP A 43 -8.13 -21.25 0.03
N ASN A 44 -6.90 -21.19 0.53
CA ASN A 44 -6.32 -22.27 1.33
C ASN A 44 -7.04 -22.50 2.66
N ASP A 45 -7.55 -21.44 3.28
CA ASP A 45 -8.19 -21.49 4.60
C ASP A 45 -9.73 -21.54 4.51
N GLY A 46 -10.30 -21.41 3.32
CA GLY A 46 -11.74 -21.49 3.05
C GLY A 46 -12.58 -20.32 3.60
N ASN A 47 -11.92 -19.26 4.09
CA ASN A 47 -12.56 -18.14 4.76
C ASN A 47 -12.46 -16.83 3.95
N PHE A 48 -11.82 -16.86 2.77
CA PHE A 48 -11.53 -15.66 2.01
C PHE A 48 -12.81 -14.92 1.62
N ILE A 49 -13.81 -15.65 1.09
CA ILE A 49 -15.07 -15.07 0.63
C ILE A 49 -15.85 -14.45 1.80
N GLU A 50 -15.94 -15.15 2.94
CA GLU A 50 -16.63 -14.62 4.12
C GLU A 50 -15.96 -13.34 4.63
N GLN A 51 -14.63 -13.35 4.72
CA GLN A 51 -13.86 -12.18 5.17
C GLN A 51 -13.99 -11.01 4.19
N PHE A 52 -13.95 -11.27 2.88
CA PHE A 52 -14.14 -10.25 1.85
C PHE A 52 -15.52 -9.60 1.96
N GLN A 53 -16.57 -10.38 2.28
CA GLN A 53 -17.92 -9.85 2.44
C GLN A 53 -18.14 -9.10 3.75
N THR A 54 -17.33 -9.35 4.79
CA THR A 54 -17.58 -8.88 6.17
C THR A 54 -16.45 -7.97 6.71
N THR A 55 -15.76 -8.36 7.77
CA THR A 55 -14.80 -7.50 8.48
C THR A 55 -13.43 -7.44 7.82
N GLY A 56 -13.12 -8.39 6.94
CA GLY A 56 -11.82 -8.49 6.24
C GLY A 56 -11.78 -7.81 4.87
N PHE A 57 -12.80 -7.05 4.46
CA PHE A 57 -12.93 -6.51 3.10
C PHE A 57 -11.64 -5.83 2.58
N LEU A 58 -11.07 -4.89 3.34
CA LEU A 58 -9.85 -4.18 2.91
C LEU A 58 -8.60 -5.07 2.92
N SER A 59 -8.48 -5.99 3.90
CA SER A 59 -7.39 -6.97 3.94
C SER A 59 -7.40 -7.88 2.73
N ARG A 60 -8.58 -8.41 2.40
CA ARG A 60 -8.76 -9.29 1.24
C ARG A 60 -8.55 -8.52 -0.07
N LEU A 61 -9.02 -7.28 -0.16
CA LEU A 61 -8.72 -6.41 -1.32
C LEU A 61 -7.21 -6.16 -1.50
N TRP A 62 -6.48 -5.96 -0.40
CA TRP A 62 -5.04 -5.80 -0.41
C TRP A 62 -4.31 -7.06 -0.88
N GLU A 63 -4.76 -8.24 -0.46
CA GLU A 63 -4.22 -9.51 -0.95
C GLU A 63 -4.49 -9.73 -2.45
N ILE A 64 -5.68 -9.36 -2.95
CA ILE A 64 -5.98 -9.40 -4.39
C ILE A 64 -5.05 -8.47 -5.17
N PHE A 65 -4.77 -7.28 -4.64
CA PHE A 65 -3.80 -6.36 -5.24
C PHE A 65 -2.40 -7.00 -5.29
N LEU A 66 -1.91 -7.53 -4.17
CA LEU A 66 -0.57 -8.14 -4.10
C LEU A 66 -0.45 -9.34 -5.03
N PHE A 67 -1.46 -10.20 -5.09
CA PHE A 67 -1.50 -11.32 -6.02
C PHE A 67 -1.34 -10.83 -7.46
N LYS A 68 -2.14 -9.85 -7.88
CA LYS A 68 -2.06 -9.32 -9.25
C LYS A 68 -0.73 -8.61 -9.51
N PHE A 69 -0.24 -7.82 -8.56
CA PHE A 69 1.07 -7.17 -8.63
C PHE A 69 2.22 -8.18 -8.85
N PHE A 70 2.29 -9.24 -8.04
CA PHE A 70 3.32 -10.27 -8.22
C PHE A 70 3.13 -11.03 -9.54
N LYS A 71 1.90 -11.34 -9.92
CA LYS A 71 1.63 -12.05 -11.17
C LYS A 71 2.08 -11.27 -12.41
N GLU A 72 1.76 -9.98 -12.48
CA GLU A 72 2.18 -9.09 -13.57
C GLU A 72 3.70 -8.92 -13.62
N ASN A 73 4.37 -9.03 -12.48
CA ASN A 73 5.83 -9.06 -12.42
C ASN A 73 6.43 -10.45 -12.71
N GLY A 74 5.65 -11.42 -13.17
CA GLY A 74 6.13 -12.73 -13.61
C GLY A 74 6.53 -13.66 -12.46
N PHE A 75 5.96 -13.49 -11.26
CA PHE A 75 6.15 -14.43 -10.17
C PHE A 75 5.16 -15.60 -10.27
N SER A 76 5.65 -16.78 -9.90
CA SER A 76 4.80 -17.94 -9.58
C SER A 76 4.55 -18.03 -8.07
N PHE A 77 3.43 -18.64 -7.69
CA PHE A 77 3.04 -18.80 -6.29
C PHE A 77 3.23 -20.24 -5.83
N ASP A 78 3.59 -20.43 -4.56
CA ASP A 78 3.63 -21.73 -3.90
C ASP A 78 2.72 -21.71 -2.68
N THR A 79 1.57 -22.34 -2.82
CA THR A 79 0.46 -22.33 -1.86
C THR A 79 0.52 -23.48 -0.86
N THR A 80 1.62 -24.25 -0.84
CA THR A 80 1.77 -25.40 0.06
C THR A 80 1.87 -25.02 1.54
N LYS A 81 2.06 -23.74 1.85
CA LYS A 81 2.14 -23.16 3.20
C LYS A 81 1.16 -22.00 3.32
N ASN A 82 0.50 -21.89 4.47
CA ASN A 82 -0.52 -20.88 4.74
C ASN A 82 -0.01 -19.63 5.46
N ARG A 83 1.31 -19.50 5.65
CA ARG A 83 1.94 -18.32 6.26
C ARG A 83 3.43 -18.24 5.92
N PRO A 84 4.03 -17.05 5.77
CA PRO A 84 3.38 -15.76 5.51
C PRO A 84 2.39 -15.79 4.33
N ASP A 85 1.56 -14.76 4.21
CA ASP A 85 0.41 -14.73 3.28
C ASP A 85 0.76 -15.12 1.83
N PHE A 86 1.97 -14.77 1.35
CA PHE A 86 2.47 -15.21 0.06
C PHE A 86 3.84 -15.87 0.14
N ASN A 87 4.04 -16.87 -0.73
CA ASN A 87 5.31 -17.49 -1.06
C ASN A 87 5.47 -17.40 -2.59
N VAL A 88 6.36 -16.52 -3.03
CA VAL A 88 6.52 -16.15 -4.44
C VAL A 88 7.90 -16.51 -4.96
N LYS A 89 7.95 -16.94 -6.22
CA LYS A 89 9.18 -17.41 -6.87
C LYS A 89 9.36 -16.78 -8.24
N LYS A 90 10.59 -16.34 -8.53
CA LYS A 90 11.03 -15.84 -9.83
C LYS A 90 12.55 -16.00 -9.98
N ASN A 91 13.00 -16.42 -11.16
CA ASN A 91 14.43 -16.56 -11.47
C ASN A 91 15.23 -17.39 -10.43
N GLY A 92 14.63 -18.45 -9.89
CA GLY A 92 15.25 -19.29 -8.86
C GLY A 92 15.27 -18.67 -7.45
N ILE A 93 14.86 -17.41 -7.28
CA ILE A 93 14.72 -16.77 -5.97
C ILE A 93 13.30 -17.04 -5.46
N ASN A 94 13.23 -17.47 -4.20
CA ASN A 94 12.00 -17.70 -3.46
C ASN A 94 11.99 -16.77 -2.23
N PHE A 95 10.92 -16.01 -2.03
CA PHE A 95 10.74 -15.20 -0.82
C PHE A 95 9.30 -15.19 -0.32
N PHE A 96 9.14 -14.81 0.94
CA PHE A 96 7.86 -14.74 1.62
C PHE A 96 7.42 -13.30 1.82
N VAL A 97 6.10 -13.08 1.77
CA VAL A 97 5.49 -11.77 1.96
C VAL A 97 4.37 -11.88 2.99
N GLU A 98 4.43 -11.03 4.02
CA GLU A 98 3.34 -10.85 4.97
C GLU A 98 2.57 -9.58 4.61
N ALA A 99 1.28 -9.73 4.27
CA ALA A 99 0.39 -8.64 3.91
C ALA A 99 -0.25 -8.00 5.15
N SER A 100 -0.29 -6.68 5.18
CA SER A 100 -0.81 -5.91 6.30
C SER A 100 -1.42 -4.60 5.85
N LEU A 101 -2.36 -4.08 6.64
CA LEU A 101 -2.78 -2.70 6.55
C LEU A 101 -3.02 -2.11 7.93
N SER A 102 -2.87 -0.80 8.02
CA SER A 102 -3.29 -0.05 9.21
C SER A 102 -4.81 0.10 9.19
N ASN A 103 -5.56 -0.86 9.72
CA ASN A 103 -7.03 -0.74 9.79
C ASN A 103 -7.48 0.48 10.62
N GLU A 104 -8.67 1.00 10.31
CA GLU A 104 -9.36 1.98 11.14
C GLU A 104 -9.70 1.37 12.51
N ILE A 105 -9.59 2.16 13.57
CA ILE A 105 -10.07 1.80 14.91
C ILE A 105 -11.22 2.74 15.24
N VAL A 106 -12.39 2.15 15.50
CA VAL A 106 -13.66 2.88 15.65
C VAL A 106 -13.62 3.86 16.83
N GLU A 107 -12.86 3.53 17.88
CA GLU A 107 -12.72 4.33 19.10
C GLU A 107 -11.71 5.48 18.96
N GLU A 108 -10.94 5.57 17.87
CA GLU A 108 -9.98 6.66 17.66
C GLU A 108 -10.67 7.98 17.29
N LYS A 109 -10.14 9.10 17.78
CA LYS A 109 -10.75 10.43 17.58
C LYS A 109 -10.72 10.92 16.12
N PHE A 110 -9.84 10.35 15.29
CA PHE A 110 -9.57 10.75 13.90
C PHE A 110 -10.66 10.30 12.91
N THR A 111 -11.92 10.49 13.31
CA THR A 111 -13.10 10.24 12.48
C THR A 111 -13.15 11.18 11.29
N LYS A 112 -13.91 10.83 10.25
CA LYS A 112 -14.15 11.71 9.09
C LYS A 112 -14.61 13.12 9.50
N LYS A 113 -15.48 13.22 10.51
CA LYS A 113 -16.00 14.49 11.02
C LYS A 113 -14.90 15.32 11.69
N TYR A 114 -14.05 14.69 12.51
CA TYR A 114 -12.94 15.37 13.17
C TYR A 114 -11.97 15.96 12.14
N ILE A 115 -11.53 15.14 11.19
CA ILE A 115 -10.59 15.56 10.15
C ILE A 115 -11.18 16.71 9.31
N HIS A 116 -12.44 16.58 8.88
CA HIS A 116 -13.09 17.63 8.10
C HIS A 116 -13.21 18.96 8.86
N ASN A 117 -13.48 18.91 10.17
CA ASN A 117 -13.49 20.11 11.00
C ASN A 117 -12.08 20.72 11.14
N ALA A 118 -11.04 19.90 11.28
CA ALA A 118 -9.66 20.38 11.32
C ALA A 118 -9.25 21.05 10.00
N GLU A 119 -9.63 20.47 8.85
CA GLU A 119 -9.41 21.05 7.52
C GLU A 119 -10.11 22.42 7.37
N ILE A 120 -11.41 22.52 7.68
CA ILE A 120 -12.18 23.77 7.54
C ILE A 120 -11.60 24.89 8.41
N ASN A 121 -11.15 24.56 9.62
CA ASN A 121 -10.63 25.54 10.56
C ASN A 121 -9.12 25.81 10.39
N ASN A 122 -8.47 25.14 9.43
CA ASN A 122 -7.02 25.18 9.26
C ASN A 122 -6.25 24.93 10.57
N ASP A 123 -6.70 23.93 11.34
CA ASP A 123 -6.10 23.58 12.63
C ASP A 123 -4.77 22.86 12.41
N LEU A 124 -3.67 23.62 12.45
CA LEU A 124 -2.32 23.10 12.21
C LEU A 124 -1.91 22.02 13.23
N ASN A 125 -2.32 22.14 14.49
CA ASN A 125 -2.01 21.15 15.51
C ASN A 125 -2.69 19.81 15.19
N ALA A 126 -3.95 19.85 14.75
CA ALA A 126 -4.65 18.64 14.33
C ALA A 126 -4.05 18.02 13.06
N GLN A 127 -3.51 18.83 12.14
CA GLN A 127 -2.80 18.34 10.96
C GLN A 127 -1.49 17.64 11.33
N GLU A 128 -0.69 18.22 12.22
CA GLU A 128 0.53 17.59 12.75
C GLU A 128 0.21 16.28 13.46
N GLU A 129 -0.84 16.26 14.29
CA GLU A 129 -1.26 15.06 15.00
C GLU A 129 -1.77 13.97 14.06
N LEU A 130 -2.40 14.32 12.92
CA LEU A 130 -2.80 13.37 11.89
C LEU A 130 -1.61 12.73 11.18
N ILE A 131 -0.54 13.49 10.94
CA ILE A 131 0.72 12.96 10.40
C ILE A 131 1.35 12.00 11.40
N GLU A 132 1.39 12.38 12.68
CA GLU A 132 1.94 11.54 13.74
C GLU A 132 1.09 10.26 13.93
N HIS A 133 -0.24 10.37 13.87
CA HIS A 133 -1.15 9.23 13.86
C HIS A 133 -0.84 8.28 12.72
N TYR A 134 -0.62 8.80 11.51
CA TYR A 134 -0.26 7.97 10.36
C TYR A 134 1.00 7.15 10.60
N VAL A 135 2.09 7.80 11.04
CA VAL A 135 3.36 7.10 11.32
C VAL A 135 3.18 6.07 12.43
N MET A 136 2.50 6.45 13.52
CA MET A 136 2.19 5.56 14.65
C MET A 136 1.41 4.32 14.22
N ARG A 137 0.39 4.47 13.36
CA ARG A 137 -0.43 3.36 12.87
C ARG A 137 0.38 2.42 11.98
N MET A 138 1.16 2.97 11.04
CA MET A 138 1.98 2.18 10.13
C MET A 138 3.10 1.43 10.88
N GLY A 139 3.83 2.12 11.75
CA GLY A 139 4.91 1.52 12.52
C GLY A 139 4.42 0.49 13.54
N SER A 140 3.27 0.71 14.18
CA SER A 140 2.66 -0.29 15.08
C SER A 140 2.33 -1.59 14.36
N VAL A 141 1.85 -1.51 13.11
CA VAL A 141 1.58 -2.69 12.27
C VAL A 141 2.87 -3.43 11.93
N LEU A 142 3.88 -2.72 11.44
CA LEU A 142 5.18 -3.31 11.10
C LEU A 142 5.83 -3.98 12.32
N TYR A 143 5.82 -3.31 13.48
CA TYR A 143 6.34 -3.87 14.72
C TYR A 143 5.55 -5.12 15.17
N SER A 144 4.22 -5.09 15.09
CA SER A 144 3.39 -6.25 15.42
C SER A 144 3.66 -7.45 14.51
N LYS A 145 3.96 -7.21 13.24
CA LYS A 145 4.31 -8.27 12.27
C LYS A 145 5.73 -8.79 12.46
N LEU A 146 6.68 -7.92 12.81
CA LEU A 146 8.02 -8.34 13.23
C LEU A 146 7.94 -9.35 14.38
N LYS A 147 7.09 -9.10 15.39
CA LYS A 147 6.91 -10.02 16.54
C LYS A 147 6.31 -11.39 16.20
N LYS A 148 5.83 -11.61 14.97
CA LYS A 148 5.41 -12.94 14.51
C LYS A 148 6.58 -13.88 14.23
N ARG A 149 7.80 -13.35 14.08
CA ARG A 149 9.04 -14.13 13.93
C ARG A 149 8.96 -15.18 12.82
N TYR A 150 8.34 -14.86 11.69
CA TYR A 150 8.12 -15.84 10.62
C TYR A 150 9.40 -16.43 10.05
N TRP A 151 10.54 -15.75 10.18
CA TRP A 151 11.86 -16.28 9.83
C TRP A 151 12.25 -17.55 10.61
N GLU A 152 11.60 -17.84 11.74
CA GLU A 152 11.83 -19.07 12.52
C GLU A 152 11.08 -20.29 11.97
N LEU A 153 10.10 -20.06 11.08
CA LEU A 153 9.37 -21.14 10.42
C LEU A 153 10.31 -21.91 9.49
N GLU A 154 10.24 -23.24 9.55
CA GLU A 154 11.16 -24.11 8.82
C GLU A 154 11.18 -23.87 7.30
N TRP A 155 10.03 -23.50 6.72
CA TRP A 155 9.93 -23.20 5.29
C TRP A 155 10.37 -21.78 4.92
N VAL A 156 10.55 -20.87 5.88
CA VAL A 156 10.97 -19.47 5.66
C VAL A 156 12.47 -19.29 5.91
N LYS A 157 13.08 -20.08 6.81
CA LYS A 157 14.52 -20.03 7.11
C LYS A 157 15.37 -19.99 5.84
N GLY A 158 16.37 -19.12 5.84
CA GLY A 158 17.31 -18.99 4.72
C GLY A 158 16.72 -18.31 3.48
N LYS A 159 15.55 -17.66 3.57
CA LYS A 159 14.91 -16.95 2.46
C LYS A 159 14.56 -15.52 2.84
N PRO A 160 14.48 -14.60 1.85
CA PRO A 160 14.02 -13.24 2.12
C PRO A 160 12.60 -13.22 2.68
N LEU A 161 12.35 -12.31 3.61
CA LEU A 161 11.05 -12.08 4.23
C LEU A 161 10.68 -10.61 4.06
N VAL A 162 9.55 -10.35 3.42
CA VAL A 162 9.10 -9.01 3.05
C VAL A 162 7.82 -8.68 3.80
N LEU A 163 7.70 -7.46 4.31
CA LEU A 163 6.44 -6.94 4.87
C LEU A 163 5.78 -6.06 3.81
N ALA A 164 4.53 -6.35 3.44
CA ALA A 164 3.78 -5.55 2.48
C ALA A 164 2.65 -4.79 3.19
N ILE A 165 2.73 -3.46 3.21
CA ILE A 165 1.85 -2.60 4.00
C ILE A 165 1.17 -1.51 3.17
N THR A 166 -0.12 -1.29 3.40
CA THR A 166 -0.88 -0.16 2.86
C THR A 166 -1.61 0.60 3.97
N PRO A 167 -1.72 1.94 3.90
CA PRO A 167 -2.52 2.70 4.85
C PRO A 167 -4.03 2.50 4.59
N ALA A 168 -4.81 2.48 5.67
CA ALA A 168 -6.27 2.29 5.63
C ALA A 168 -7.00 2.78 6.90
N HIS A 169 -6.33 3.57 7.75
CA HIS A 169 -6.81 3.88 9.11
C HIS A 169 -7.76 5.08 9.16
N ASN A 170 -7.81 5.87 8.09
CA ASN A 170 -8.81 6.90 7.83
C ASN A 170 -8.81 7.26 6.33
N TYR A 171 -9.72 8.14 5.90
CA TYR A 171 -9.83 8.52 4.48
C TYR A 171 -8.66 9.37 3.96
N LEU A 172 -7.88 10.03 4.83
CA LEU A 172 -6.68 10.78 4.46
C LEU A 172 -5.43 9.91 4.37
N SER A 173 -5.43 8.74 4.98
CA SER A 173 -4.23 7.90 5.11
C SER A 173 -3.63 7.51 3.75
N SER A 174 -4.45 7.34 2.73
CA SER A 174 -4.00 7.10 1.35
C SER A 174 -3.46 8.34 0.62
N PHE A 175 -3.62 9.54 1.19
CA PHE A 175 -3.14 10.80 0.61
C PHE A 175 -1.83 11.30 1.22
N LEU A 176 -1.44 10.75 2.36
CA LEU A 176 -0.21 11.15 3.02
C LEU A 176 1.01 10.70 2.19
N PRO A 177 2.01 11.57 1.99
CA PRO A 177 3.18 11.26 1.19
C PRO A 177 3.97 10.07 1.74
N ASP A 178 4.58 9.30 0.83
CA ASP A 178 5.47 8.20 1.18
C ASP A 178 6.76 8.66 1.90
N ALA A 179 7.08 9.96 1.87
CA ALA A 179 8.13 10.56 2.67
C ALA A 179 8.02 10.19 4.16
N LYS A 180 6.82 10.17 4.75
CA LYS A 180 6.66 9.88 6.18
C LYS A 180 6.91 8.42 6.54
N ILE A 181 6.60 7.48 5.65
CA ILE A 181 6.97 6.09 5.87
C ILE A 181 8.47 5.87 5.62
N ILE A 182 9.09 6.59 4.67
CA ILE A 182 10.55 6.59 4.46
C ILE A 182 11.28 7.07 5.72
N GLU A 183 10.85 8.21 6.28
CA GLU A 183 11.40 8.76 7.51
C GLU A 183 11.37 7.76 8.66
N TYR A 184 10.22 7.10 8.85
CA TYR A 184 10.07 6.08 9.88
C TYR A 184 10.95 4.85 9.63
N LEU A 185 11.01 4.36 8.40
CA LEU A 185 11.73 3.13 8.06
C LEU A 185 13.24 3.27 8.21
N TYR A 186 13.80 4.39 7.75
CA TYR A 186 15.24 4.64 7.70
C TYR A 186 15.76 5.56 8.80
N GLY A 187 14.88 6.26 9.51
CA GLY A 187 15.26 7.28 10.50
C GLY A 187 15.96 8.48 9.86
N ILE A 188 15.66 8.80 8.60
CA ILE A 188 16.28 9.90 7.86
C ILE A 188 15.18 10.70 7.16
N SER A 189 15.22 12.02 7.29
CA SER A 189 14.47 12.96 6.44
C SER A 189 15.43 13.91 5.74
N TYR A 190 14.91 14.66 4.77
CA TYR A 190 15.60 15.80 4.17
C TYR A 190 14.73 17.03 4.35
N ASP A 191 15.24 18.00 5.09
CA ASP A 191 14.54 19.26 5.28
C ASP A 191 14.97 20.21 4.16
N SER A 192 13.99 20.85 3.52
CA SER A 192 14.26 21.91 2.56
C SER A 192 14.78 23.12 3.32
N LEU A 193 16.01 23.55 2.99
CA LEU A 193 16.66 24.84 3.26
C LEU A 193 17.86 24.78 4.23
N ASP A 194 19.05 24.81 3.65
CA ASP A 194 20.12 25.69 4.14
C ASP A 194 20.17 27.00 3.32
N LYS A 195 21.19 27.83 3.53
CA LYS A 195 21.37 29.11 2.81
C LYS A 195 21.67 28.93 1.32
N GLU A 196 21.98 27.72 0.88
CA GLU A 196 22.45 27.36 -0.46
C GLU A 196 21.40 26.54 -1.25
N ASN A 197 20.22 26.33 -0.65
CA ASN A 197 19.07 25.66 -1.25
C ASN A 197 19.27 24.14 -1.47
N GLU A 198 20.25 23.53 -0.77
CA GLU A 198 20.50 22.10 -0.82
C GLU A 198 19.70 21.36 0.28
N PRO A 199 19.18 20.14 0.03
CA PRO A 199 18.48 19.35 1.04
C PRO A 199 19.42 18.94 2.18
N VAL A 200 19.08 19.31 3.41
CA VAL A 200 19.89 18.92 4.58
C VAL A 200 19.38 17.60 5.12
N LYS A 201 20.27 16.60 5.17
CA LYS A 201 20.00 15.30 5.81
C LYS A 201 19.78 15.48 7.31
N VAL A 202 18.64 15.02 7.80
CA VAL A 202 18.30 15.01 9.23
C VAL A 202 18.13 13.57 9.69
N VAL A 203 18.95 13.16 10.65
CA VAL A 203 18.80 11.86 11.32
C VAL A 203 17.74 11.98 12.41
N ARG A 204 16.66 11.22 12.27
CA ARG A 204 15.53 11.21 13.20
C ARG A 204 15.84 10.26 14.36
N THR A 205 16.03 10.83 15.55
CA THR A 205 16.28 10.10 16.80
C THR A 205 15.11 10.15 17.77
N GLU A 206 14.05 10.89 17.43
CA GLU A 206 12.90 11.13 18.28
C GLU A 206 11.90 9.97 18.22
N THR A 207 11.37 9.58 19.38
CA THR A 207 10.29 8.60 19.48
C THR A 207 8.99 9.20 19.00
N HIS A 208 8.25 8.46 18.18
CA HIS A 208 6.90 8.80 17.78
C HIS A 208 5.93 8.53 18.93
N LYS A 209 5.02 9.47 19.22
CA LYS A 209 4.12 9.43 20.37
C LYS A 209 2.70 9.84 20.01
N LEU A 210 1.74 9.03 20.43
CA LEU A 210 0.31 9.37 20.34
C LEU A 210 -0.41 8.88 21.59
N GLY A 211 -0.80 9.83 22.45
CA GLY A 211 -1.31 9.53 23.79
C GLY A 211 -0.26 8.81 24.62
N GLU A 212 -0.59 7.61 25.12
CA GLU A 212 0.34 6.77 25.90
C GLU A 212 1.14 5.79 25.04
N LYS A 213 0.85 5.70 23.74
CA LYS A 213 1.55 4.79 22.82
C LYS A 213 2.78 5.48 22.26
N GLU A 214 3.88 4.74 22.24
CA GLU A 214 5.14 5.20 21.70
C GLU A 214 5.76 4.12 20.79
N ILE A 215 6.37 4.53 19.69
CA ILE A 215 7.21 3.66 18.86
C ILE A 215 8.56 4.33 18.57
N PRO A 216 9.67 3.57 18.60
CA PRO A 216 10.98 4.11 18.26
C PRO A 216 11.06 4.49 16.77
N PRO A 217 11.89 5.47 16.40
CA PRO A 217 12.16 5.77 14.99
C PRO A 217 13.02 4.68 14.37
N ASN A 218 13.22 4.77 13.06
CA ASN A 218 14.15 3.93 12.32
C ASN A 218 13.86 2.44 12.45
N PHE A 219 12.75 2.00 11.86
CA PHE A 219 12.32 0.61 11.89
C PHE A 219 13.45 -0.36 11.54
N PHE A 220 14.23 -0.10 10.49
CA PHE A 220 15.32 -1.00 10.06
C PHE A 220 16.53 -1.06 11.01
N GLN A 221 16.57 -0.23 12.05
CA GLN A 221 17.58 -0.30 13.12
C GLN A 221 17.06 -1.03 14.38
N LEU A 222 15.78 -1.38 14.44
CA LEU A 222 15.23 -2.07 15.59
C LEU A 222 15.77 -3.50 15.69
N PRO A 223 15.91 -4.05 16.91
CA PRO A 223 16.33 -5.42 17.10
C PRO A 223 15.44 -6.41 16.31
N GLU A 224 16.06 -7.43 15.74
CA GLU A 224 15.44 -8.51 14.96
C GLU A 224 15.00 -8.09 13.55
N THR A 225 15.05 -6.81 13.20
CA THR A 225 14.67 -6.36 11.86
C THR A 225 15.66 -6.78 10.79
N GLU A 226 16.88 -7.17 11.15
CA GLU A 226 17.82 -7.85 10.24
C GLU A 226 17.21 -9.13 9.59
N ASN A 227 16.14 -9.70 10.16
CA ASN A 227 15.40 -10.82 9.56
C ASN A 227 14.36 -10.39 8.52
N ILE A 228 14.13 -9.09 8.34
CA ILE A 228 13.23 -8.52 7.34
C ILE A 228 14.07 -7.97 6.19
N SER A 229 13.81 -8.43 4.98
CA SER A 229 14.56 -8.09 3.78
C SER A 229 14.17 -6.75 3.18
N ALA A 230 12.88 -6.45 3.16
CA ALA A 230 12.34 -5.24 2.58
C ALA A 230 10.91 -4.96 3.07
N VAL A 231 10.44 -3.74 2.83
CA VAL A 231 9.04 -3.33 3.00
C VAL A 231 8.48 -2.92 1.64
N ILE A 232 7.38 -3.54 1.20
CA ILE A 232 6.59 -3.10 0.05
C ILE A 232 5.50 -2.17 0.56
N PHE A 233 5.35 -1.03 -0.10
CA PHE A 233 4.36 -0.02 0.26
C PHE A 233 3.65 0.51 -0.98
N THR A 234 2.36 0.77 -0.85
CA THR A 234 1.62 1.66 -1.74
C THR A 234 0.48 2.30 -0.97
N ASN A 235 0.06 3.47 -1.41
CA ASN A 235 -1.18 4.11 -0.96
C ASN A 235 -2.29 4.04 -2.03
N ASN A 236 -2.07 3.27 -3.10
CA ASN A 236 -2.92 3.23 -4.29
C ASN A 236 -3.38 1.80 -4.63
N SER A 237 -3.88 1.10 -3.62
CA SER A 237 -4.42 -0.27 -3.72
C SER A 237 -5.89 -0.38 -3.28
N ASP A 238 -6.63 0.72 -3.39
CA ASP A 238 -8.05 0.79 -3.01
C ASP A 238 -8.98 0.37 -4.15
N ILE A 239 -10.30 0.41 -3.92
CA ILE A 239 -11.31 0.07 -4.94
C ILE A 239 -11.13 0.92 -6.21
N HIS A 240 -10.69 2.18 -6.09
CA HIS A 240 -10.53 3.05 -7.24
C HIS A 240 -9.39 2.58 -8.15
N LYS A 241 -8.30 2.02 -7.61
CA LYS A 241 -7.28 1.34 -8.42
C LYS A 241 -7.90 0.25 -9.28
N PHE A 242 -8.64 -0.69 -8.67
CA PHE A 242 -9.34 -1.75 -9.41
C PHE A 242 -10.34 -1.19 -10.43
N ASN A 243 -11.01 -0.09 -10.09
CA ASN A 243 -11.99 0.52 -10.98
C ASN A 243 -11.33 1.12 -12.23
N ARG A 244 -10.23 1.83 -12.06
CA ARG A 244 -9.45 2.39 -13.18
C ARG A 244 -8.87 1.28 -14.05
N MET A 245 -8.23 0.29 -13.42
CA MET A 245 -7.64 -0.86 -14.11
C MET A 245 -8.69 -1.67 -14.90
N GLY A 246 -9.87 -1.88 -14.33
CA GLY A 246 -10.97 -2.58 -15.01
C GLY A 246 -11.59 -1.73 -16.11
N TYR A 247 -11.72 -0.43 -15.90
CA TYR A 247 -12.35 0.43 -16.91
C TYR A 247 -11.46 0.62 -18.14
N GLN A 248 -10.16 0.88 -17.94
CA GLN A 248 -9.22 1.01 -19.05
C GLN A 248 -9.06 -0.30 -19.84
N SER A 249 -9.26 -1.48 -19.21
CA SER A 249 -9.18 -2.76 -19.91
C SER A 249 -10.40 -3.06 -20.79
N GLY A 250 -11.50 -2.28 -20.64
CA GLY A 250 -12.74 -2.49 -21.38
C GLY A 250 -13.57 -3.68 -20.89
N ILE A 251 -13.31 -4.21 -19.68
CA ILE A 251 -14.07 -5.34 -19.13
C ILE A 251 -15.55 -4.99 -18.86
N SER A 252 -15.83 -3.72 -18.56
CA SER A 252 -17.16 -3.21 -18.28
C SER A 252 -17.81 -2.62 -19.53
N LYS A 253 -19.13 -2.82 -19.65
CA LYS A 253 -19.98 -2.18 -20.67
C LYS A 253 -20.66 -0.90 -20.17
N GLU A 254 -20.50 -0.57 -18.89
CA GLU A 254 -21.05 0.65 -18.30
C GLU A 254 -20.35 1.88 -18.91
N PHE A 255 -21.13 2.93 -19.21
CA PHE A 255 -20.56 4.21 -19.59
C PHE A 255 -20.25 5.03 -18.34
N ILE A 256 -18.97 5.26 -18.08
CA ILE A 256 -18.49 5.94 -16.88
C ILE A 256 -17.59 7.12 -17.30
N ILE A 257 -17.90 8.31 -16.80
CA ILE A 257 -16.96 9.44 -16.82
C ILE A 257 -16.03 9.23 -15.65
N MET A 258 -14.75 8.94 -15.92
CA MET A 258 -13.75 8.64 -14.90
C MET A 258 -12.52 9.50 -15.10
N GLU A 259 -12.23 10.33 -14.09
CA GLU A 259 -11.07 11.22 -14.06
C GLU A 259 -10.19 10.86 -12.88
N ARG A 260 -8.89 10.82 -13.10
CA ARG A 260 -7.88 10.66 -12.06
C ARG A 260 -6.98 11.89 -12.03
N ALA A 261 -6.83 12.49 -10.86
CA ALA A 261 -5.96 13.64 -10.66
C ALA A 261 -5.18 13.51 -9.35
N GLY A 262 -4.01 14.14 -9.28
CA GLY A 262 -3.15 14.09 -8.11
C GLY A 262 -1.80 14.72 -8.35
N PHE A 263 -0.81 14.29 -7.58
CA PHE A 263 0.55 14.74 -7.69
C PHE A 263 1.49 13.59 -8.06
N VAL A 264 2.46 13.90 -8.90
CA VAL A 264 3.43 12.96 -9.47
C VAL A 264 4.84 13.49 -9.29
N PHE A 265 5.78 12.59 -8.98
CA PHE A 265 7.20 12.88 -9.17
C PHE A 265 7.58 12.53 -10.61
N GLU A 266 7.96 13.54 -11.38
CA GLU A 266 8.45 13.35 -12.75
C GLU A 266 9.96 13.49 -12.80
N ALA A 267 10.65 12.43 -13.24
CA ALA A 267 12.12 12.35 -13.30
C ALA A 267 12.79 13.45 -14.15
N LYS A 268 12.02 14.26 -14.89
CA LYS A 268 12.52 15.30 -15.79
C LYS A 268 12.22 16.73 -15.34
N LEU A 269 11.46 16.95 -14.25
CA LEU A 269 10.78 18.23 -14.02
C LEU A 269 11.06 18.93 -12.69
N SER A 270 12.16 18.62 -11.99
CA SER A 270 12.66 19.22 -10.73
C SER A 270 12.35 18.41 -9.46
N ASP A 271 12.95 18.82 -8.35
CA ASP A 271 12.73 18.29 -6.99
C ASP A 271 11.30 18.52 -6.46
N TYR A 272 10.43 19.15 -7.25
CA TYR A 272 9.06 19.46 -6.88
C TYR A 272 8.05 18.55 -7.58
N PRO A 273 6.99 18.13 -6.86
CA PRO A 273 5.92 17.34 -7.46
C PRO A 273 5.13 18.17 -8.48
N ALA A 274 4.75 17.55 -9.60
CA ALA A 274 3.87 18.14 -10.59
C ALA A 274 2.41 17.69 -10.37
N GLU A 275 1.46 18.55 -10.72
CA GLU A 275 0.05 18.16 -10.80
C GLU A 275 -0.21 17.38 -12.08
N PHE A 276 -1.06 16.35 -12.00
CA PHE A 276 -1.54 15.63 -13.18
C PHE A 276 -3.06 15.44 -13.13
N SER A 277 -3.67 15.36 -14.30
CA SER A 277 -5.05 14.93 -14.49
C SER A 277 -5.16 14.09 -15.76
N GLN A 278 -5.88 12.98 -15.69
CA GLN A 278 -6.10 12.10 -16.83
C GLN A 278 -7.49 11.47 -16.82
N SER A 279 -8.14 11.51 -17.99
CA SER A 279 -9.33 10.72 -18.26
C SER A 279 -8.95 9.25 -18.40
N ILE A 280 -9.71 8.37 -17.76
CA ILE A 280 -9.59 6.92 -17.91
C ILE A 280 -10.57 6.49 -18.99
N ILE A 281 -10.04 6.00 -20.12
CA ILE A 281 -10.82 5.65 -21.31
C ILE A 281 -10.56 4.17 -21.64
N PRO A 282 -11.58 3.36 -21.94
CA PRO A 282 -11.38 1.97 -22.37
C PRO A 282 -10.46 1.87 -23.58
N GLY A 283 -9.44 1.00 -23.50
CA GLY A 283 -8.42 0.81 -24.52
C GLY A 283 -7.23 1.77 -24.46
N ASP A 284 -7.33 2.87 -23.69
CA ASP A 284 -6.26 3.84 -23.45
C ASP A 284 -5.54 3.48 -22.13
N ILE A 285 -4.59 2.54 -22.21
CA ILE A 285 -3.89 2.00 -21.04
C ILE A 285 -2.90 3.05 -20.51
N LYS A 286 -3.20 3.62 -19.34
CA LYS A 286 -2.38 4.66 -18.69
C LYS A 286 -1.73 4.21 -17.39
N GLU A 287 -2.25 3.15 -16.79
CA GLU A 287 -1.85 2.70 -15.47
C GLU A 287 -1.56 1.20 -15.48
N ASP A 288 -0.55 0.78 -14.72
CA ASP A 288 -0.25 -0.63 -14.48
C ASP A 288 -0.28 -0.94 -12.97
N TRP A 289 0.02 -2.20 -12.61
CA TRP A 289 0.03 -2.64 -11.21
C TRP A 289 1.30 -2.23 -10.45
N ASN A 290 2.33 -1.75 -11.14
CA ASN A 290 3.58 -1.27 -10.54
C ASN A 290 3.48 0.21 -10.13
N GLU A 291 2.61 0.96 -10.80
CA GLU A 291 2.43 2.37 -10.54
C GLU A 291 2.03 2.65 -9.08
N ALA A 292 2.73 3.61 -8.45
CA ALA A 292 2.62 3.98 -7.04
C ALA A 292 3.06 2.89 -6.03
N VAL A 293 3.77 1.85 -6.47
CA VAL A 293 4.40 0.88 -5.57
C VAL A 293 5.84 1.30 -5.27
N CYS A 294 6.21 1.26 -3.99
CA CYS A 294 7.57 1.47 -3.51
C CYS A 294 8.09 0.22 -2.77
N ILE A 295 9.37 -0.09 -2.98
CA ILE A 295 10.09 -1.13 -2.24
C ILE A 295 11.23 -0.47 -1.46
N PHE A 296 11.15 -0.56 -0.14
CA PHE A 296 12.17 -0.06 0.80
C PHE A 296 13.05 -1.23 1.23
N HIS A 297 14.33 -1.22 0.84
CA HIS A 297 15.27 -2.28 1.16
C HIS A 297 15.88 -2.08 2.55
N ASN A 298 15.87 -3.13 3.36
CA ASN A 298 16.49 -3.06 4.68
C ASN A 298 18.03 -3.13 4.53
N PRO A 299 18.79 -2.08 4.92
CA PRO A 299 20.24 -2.08 4.82
C PRO A 299 20.94 -3.10 5.73
N LYS A 300 20.23 -3.63 6.74
CA LYS A 300 20.72 -4.62 7.70
C LYS A 300 20.20 -6.03 7.46
N ALA A 301 19.50 -6.28 6.36
CA ALA A 301 18.94 -7.60 6.07
C ALA A 301 20.03 -8.69 6.06
N LEU A 302 19.87 -9.73 6.86
CA LEU A 302 20.68 -10.96 6.81
C LEU A 302 20.57 -11.64 5.45
N ILE A 303 19.38 -11.55 4.84
CA ILE A 303 19.07 -12.10 3.52
C ILE A 303 18.39 -10.99 2.72
N PRO A 304 19.14 -10.17 1.96
CA PRO A 304 18.56 -9.05 1.23
C PRO A 304 17.66 -9.51 0.10
N LEU A 305 16.62 -8.72 -0.21
CA LEU A 305 15.81 -8.92 -1.39
C LEU A 305 16.58 -8.37 -2.60
N SER A 306 16.72 -9.17 -3.66
CA SER A 306 17.37 -8.68 -4.88
C SER A 306 16.55 -7.57 -5.53
N ARG A 307 17.21 -6.43 -5.81
CA ARG A 307 16.61 -5.26 -6.47
C ARG A 307 16.17 -5.52 -7.91
N ASP A 308 16.71 -6.55 -8.56
CA ASP A 308 16.41 -6.89 -9.96
C ASP A 308 15.12 -7.71 -10.14
N LEU A 309 14.52 -8.16 -9.04
CA LEU A 309 13.34 -9.02 -9.05
C LEU A 309 12.09 -8.30 -9.59
N ILE A 310 11.95 -7.02 -9.27
CA ILE A 310 10.80 -6.19 -9.63
C ILE A 310 11.33 -4.93 -10.28
N LYS A 311 10.83 -4.62 -11.48
CA LYS A 311 11.23 -3.44 -12.27
C LYS A 311 10.05 -2.49 -12.39
N ASN A 312 10.31 -1.25 -12.80
CA ASN A 312 9.29 -0.22 -13.01
C ASN A 312 8.45 0.12 -11.76
N VAL A 313 9.01 -0.11 -10.57
CA VAL A 313 8.49 0.38 -9.29
C VAL A 313 9.49 1.38 -8.70
N ARG A 314 9.07 2.20 -7.75
CA ARG A 314 10.03 2.95 -6.94
C ARG A 314 10.78 1.97 -6.03
N GLN A 315 12.09 2.12 -5.93
CA GLN A 315 12.91 1.39 -4.98
C GLN A 315 13.78 2.39 -4.24
N THR A 316 13.99 2.17 -2.95
CA THR A 316 14.82 3.03 -2.11
C THR A 316 15.68 2.16 -1.21
N TRP A 317 16.92 2.56 -1.00
CA TRP A 317 17.91 1.91 -0.13
C TRP A 317 18.84 2.97 0.50
N ILE A 318 19.75 2.52 1.36
CA ILE A 318 20.83 3.33 1.91
C ILE A 318 22.12 3.02 1.15
N ASP A 319 22.78 4.05 0.63
CA ASP A 319 24.06 3.92 -0.09
C ASP A 319 25.26 3.72 0.86
N GLU A 320 26.47 3.66 0.31
CA GLU A 320 27.70 3.51 1.09
C GLU A 320 28.05 4.71 1.99
N ASN A 321 27.52 5.89 1.69
CA ASN A 321 27.67 7.12 2.48
C ASN A 321 26.59 7.24 3.57
N GLY A 322 25.62 6.34 3.58
CA GLY A 322 24.50 6.33 4.51
C GLY A 322 23.32 7.19 4.04
N ASP A 323 23.30 7.66 2.80
CA ASP A 323 22.27 8.51 2.21
C ASP A 323 21.16 7.70 1.54
N LEU A 324 19.97 8.30 1.42
CA LEU A 324 18.87 7.68 0.70
C LEU A 324 19.15 7.72 -0.80
N GLU A 325 19.23 6.56 -1.41
CA GLU A 325 19.36 6.38 -2.85
C GLU A 325 18.19 5.53 -3.38
N GLY A 326 17.93 5.57 -4.67
CA GLY A 326 16.81 4.84 -5.23
C GLY A 326 16.72 4.84 -6.75
N THR A 327 15.77 4.06 -7.24
CA THR A 327 15.26 4.17 -8.61
C THR A 327 13.80 4.55 -8.57
N MET A 328 13.32 5.32 -9.53
CA MET A 328 11.92 5.70 -9.63
C MET A 328 11.47 5.65 -11.11
N PRO A 329 10.25 5.18 -11.40
CA PRO A 329 9.66 5.30 -12.73
C PRO A 329 9.56 6.77 -13.15
N SER A 330 9.51 7.04 -14.45
CA SER A 330 9.34 8.41 -14.97
C SER A 330 8.03 9.07 -14.54
N PHE A 331 7.01 8.25 -14.25
CA PHE A 331 5.72 8.67 -13.74
C PHE A 331 5.45 7.90 -12.44
N TYR A 332 5.59 8.57 -11.30
CA TYR A 332 5.30 7.99 -9.99
C TYR A 332 4.29 8.88 -9.23
N PRO A 333 2.99 8.56 -9.29
CA PRO A 333 1.98 9.30 -8.54
C PRO A 333 2.05 8.90 -7.07
N PHE A 334 2.51 9.82 -6.23
CA PHE A 334 2.60 9.58 -4.78
C PHE A 334 1.28 9.87 -4.06
N ASN A 335 0.31 10.50 -4.71
CA ASN A 335 -1.09 10.50 -4.30
C ASN A 335 -2.00 10.75 -5.51
N SER A 336 -3.24 10.25 -5.46
CA SER A 336 -4.24 10.59 -6.47
C SER A 336 -5.66 10.31 -6.00
N LYS A 337 -6.63 11.04 -6.55
CA LYS A 337 -8.07 10.82 -6.39
C LYS A 337 -8.65 10.33 -7.70
N THR A 338 -9.68 9.51 -7.60
CA THR A 338 -10.51 9.14 -8.76
C THR A 338 -11.92 9.64 -8.53
N LEU A 339 -12.40 10.43 -9.49
CA LEU A 339 -13.79 10.85 -9.57
C LEU A 339 -14.47 9.98 -10.63
N CYS A 340 -15.62 9.42 -10.30
CA CYS A 340 -16.40 8.61 -11.22
C CYS A 340 -17.87 9.00 -11.17
N ALA A 341 -18.47 9.15 -12.35
CA ALA A 341 -19.89 9.39 -12.52
C ALA A 341 -20.43 8.44 -13.60
N SER A 342 -21.55 7.79 -13.33
CA SER A 342 -22.31 7.05 -14.35
C SER A 342 -23.42 7.96 -14.89
N LEU A 343 -23.73 7.82 -16.18
CA LEU A 343 -24.95 8.41 -16.73
C LEU A 343 -26.16 7.58 -16.23
N ILE A 344 -27.22 8.27 -15.80
CA ILE A 344 -28.44 7.68 -15.22
C ILE A 344 -29.11 6.73 -16.22
#